data_AF-A0A368K028-F1
#
_entry.id   AF-A0A368K028-F1
#
_cell.length_a   1.000
_cell.length_b   1.000
_cell.length_c   1.000
_cell.angle_alpha   90.00
_cell.angle_beta   90.00
_cell.angle_gamma   90.00
#
_symmetry.space_group_name_H-M   'P 1'
#
loop_
_entity.id
_entity.type
_entity.pdbx_description
1 polymer ?
#
loop_
_entity_poly.entity_id
_entity_poly.type
_entity_poly.pdbx_seq_one_letter_code
_entity_poly.pdbx_strand_id
1 'polypeptide(L)'
;MRFVAVKSEDAQASGVVFRARDLLVRQKTQVINALRGHLAEYGFVTAQGPAHVAGLIEYVADDKNTLPEAARSALVMMVETLRDLEDRVKRLDHVSTAE
;
A
#
# COMPACT_ATOMS: atom_id res chain seq x y z
N MET A 1 -10.95 -19.23 -37.13
CA MET A 1 -10.75 -18.02 -36.31
C MET A 1 -11.90 -17.91 -35.33
N ARG A 2 -11.63 -17.79 -34.02
CA ARG A 2 -12.67 -17.60 -33.00
C ARG A 2 -12.93 -16.10 -32.85
N PHE A 3 -14.09 -15.64 -33.28
CA PHE A 3 -14.52 -14.26 -33.05
C PHE A 3 -14.65 -14.04 -31.54
N VAL A 4 -14.03 -12.98 -31.03
CA VAL A 4 -14.19 -12.49 -29.64
C VAL A 4 -15.04 -11.23 -29.74
N ALA A 5 -16.15 -11.19 -29.00
CA ALA A 5 -17.00 -10.01 -28.96
C ALA A 5 -16.20 -8.80 -28.41
N VAL A 6 -16.36 -7.65 -29.05
CA VAL A 6 -15.80 -6.38 -28.55
C VAL A 6 -16.48 -6.09 -27.20
N LYS A 7 -15.69 -5.80 -26.18
CA LYS A 7 -16.22 -5.45 -24.85
C LYS A 7 -17.08 -4.19 -24.95
N SER A 8 -18.17 -4.13 -24.19
CA SER A 8 -18.87 -2.86 -23.94
C SER A 8 -17.93 -1.88 -23.23
N GLU A 9 -18.22 -0.58 -23.37
CA GLU A 9 -17.47 0.48 -22.69
C GLU A 9 -17.44 0.24 -21.17
N ASP A 10 -18.58 -0.18 -20.59
CA ASP A 10 -18.68 -0.53 -19.17
C ASP A 10 -17.71 -1.65 -18.79
N ALA A 11 -17.71 -2.77 -19.53
CA ALA A 11 -16.81 -3.89 -19.26
C ALA A 11 -15.32 -3.54 -19.48
N GLN A 12 -15.04 -2.52 -20.30
CA GLN A 12 -13.69 -1.98 -20.45
C GLN A 12 -13.31 -1.09 -19.26
N ALA A 13 -14.24 -0.29 -18.74
CA ALA A 13 -14.07 0.57 -17.58
C ALA A 13 -13.83 -0.23 -16.30
N SER A 14 -14.62 -1.27 -16.01
CA SER A 14 -14.40 -2.15 -14.84
C SER A 14 -13.02 -2.83 -14.94
N GLY A 15 -12.58 -3.17 -16.15
CA GLY A 15 -11.23 -3.68 -16.40
C GLY A 15 -10.10 -2.69 -16.14
N VAL A 16 -10.36 -1.38 -16.24
CA VAL A 16 -9.41 -0.33 -15.81
C VAL A 16 -9.38 -0.22 -14.30
N VAL A 17 -10.56 -0.18 -13.64
CA VAL A 17 -10.69 -0.10 -12.17
C VAL A 17 -9.96 -1.27 -11.50
N PHE A 18 -10.19 -2.50 -11.98
CA PHE A 18 -9.55 -3.70 -11.43
C PHE A 18 -8.02 -3.63 -11.52
N ARG A 19 -7.47 -3.26 -12.68
CA ARG A 19 -6.01 -3.18 -12.87
C ARG A 19 -5.39 -2.02 -12.10
N ALA A 20 -6.09 -0.88 -12.01
CA ALA A 20 -5.65 0.25 -11.19
C ALA A 20 -5.57 -0.15 -9.71
N ARG A 21 -6.60 -0.83 -9.20
CA ARG A 21 -6.61 -1.36 -7.83
C ARG A 21 -5.45 -2.33 -7.58
N ASP A 22 -5.23 -3.29 -8.47
CA ASP A 22 -4.14 -4.26 -8.35
C ASP A 22 -2.76 -3.56 -8.32
N LEU A 23 -2.54 -2.54 -9.15
CA LEU A 23 -1.33 -1.72 -9.12
C LEU A 23 -1.14 -1.05 -7.74
N LEU A 24 -2.18 -0.42 -7.21
CA LEU A 24 -2.09 0.27 -5.90
C LEU A 24 -1.85 -0.71 -4.74
N VAL A 25 -2.44 -1.91 -4.78
CA VAL A 25 -2.18 -2.96 -3.78
C VAL A 25 -0.72 -3.42 -3.81
N ARG A 26 -0.13 -3.54 -5.00
CA ARG A 26 1.30 -3.88 -5.16
C ARG A 26 2.20 -2.76 -4.65
N GLN A 27 1.90 -1.50 -4.97
CA GLN A 27 2.62 -0.34 -4.44
C GLN A 27 2.54 -0.28 -2.91
N LYS A 28 1.36 -0.53 -2.33
CA LYS A 28 1.17 -0.62 -0.87
C LYS A 28 2.11 -1.66 -0.25
N THR A 29 2.18 -2.83 -0.87
CA THR A 29 3.03 -3.93 -0.41
C THR A 29 4.52 -3.56 -0.50
N GLN A 30 4.93 -2.87 -1.55
CA GLN A 30 6.29 -2.36 -1.71
C GLN A 30 6.68 -1.37 -0.60
N VAL A 31 5.80 -0.42 -0.28
CA VAL A 31 6.04 0.55 0.82
C VAL A 31 6.16 -0.16 2.17
N ILE A 32 5.27 -1.11 2.46
CA ILE A 32 5.34 -1.92 3.69
C ILE A 32 6.67 -2.67 3.79
N ASN A 33 7.13 -3.27 2.69
CA ASN A 33 8.39 -4.01 2.68
C ASN A 33 9.59 -3.09 2.84
N ALA A 34 9.58 -1.92 2.23
CA ALA A 34 10.63 -0.92 2.39
C ALA A 34 10.69 -0.38 3.83
N LEU A 35 9.54 -0.04 4.43
CA LEU A 35 9.45 0.33 5.86
C LEU A 35 10.04 -0.77 6.75
N ARG A 36 9.65 -2.02 6.53
CA ARG A 36 10.17 -3.16 7.31
C ARG A 36 11.69 -3.32 7.15
N GLY A 37 12.22 -3.19 5.94
CA GLY A 37 13.65 -3.28 5.67
C GLY A 37 14.44 -2.21 6.42
N HIS A 38 14.03 -0.96 6.28
CA HIS A 38 14.69 0.16 6.96
C HIS A 38 14.60 0.08 8.48
N LEU A 39 13.44 -0.28 9.02
CA LEU A 39 13.29 -0.42 10.48
C LEU A 39 14.13 -1.57 11.06
N ALA A 40 14.36 -2.64 10.28
CA ALA A 40 15.25 -3.72 10.68
C ALA A 40 16.73 -3.26 10.80
N GLU A 41 17.16 -2.29 9.99
CA GLU A 41 18.51 -1.68 10.12
C GLU A 41 18.70 -0.99 11.48
N TYR A 42 17.60 -0.56 12.11
CA TYR A 42 17.59 0.06 13.45
C TYR A 42 17.14 -0.90 14.56
N GLY A 43 17.15 -2.21 14.29
CA GLY A 43 16.88 -3.25 15.29
C GLY A 43 15.40 -3.55 15.55
N PHE A 44 14.47 -2.91 14.82
CA PHE A 44 13.05 -3.25 14.90
C PHE A 44 12.68 -4.33 13.89
N VAL A 45 12.70 -5.59 14.35
CA VAL A 45 12.34 -6.76 13.54
C VAL A 45 10.93 -7.21 13.88
N THR A 46 10.05 -7.26 12.88
CA THR A 46 8.67 -7.73 13.02
C THR A 46 8.34 -8.78 11.96
N ALA A 47 7.38 -9.65 12.26
CA ALA A 47 6.92 -10.67 11.33
C ALA A 47 6.29 -10.07 10.06
N GLN A 48 6.27 -10.88 9.00
CA GLN A 48 5.58 -10.51 7.76
C GLN A 48 4.07 -10.64 7.94
N GLY A 49 3.32 -9.79 7.25
CA GLY A 49 1.87 -9.88 7.15
C GLY A 49 1.12 -8.61 7.55
N PRO A 50 -0.17 -8.51 7.22
CA PRO A 50 -0.97 -7.30 7.44
C PRO A 50 -1.12 -6.91 8.92
N ALA A 51 -1.20 -7.90 9.82
CA ALA A 51 -1.38 -7.68 11.25
C ALA A 51 -0.23 -6.87 11.89
N HIS A 52 0.95 -6.86 11.27
CA HIS A 52 2.15 -6.21 11.80
C HIS A 52 2.38 -4.82 11.21
N VAL A 53 1.56 -4.37 10.25
CA VAL A 53 1.72 -3.07 9.59
C VAL A 53 1.47 -1.92 10.56
N ALA A 54 0.47 -2.05 11.43
CA ALA A 54 0.18 -1.06 12.47
C ALA A 54 1.41 -0.82 13.37
N GLY A 55 2.11 -1.89 13.76
CA GLY A 55 3.34 -1.79 14.56
C GLY A 55 4.48 -1.08 13.85
N LEU A 56 4.60 -1.18 12.52
CA LEU A 56 5.59 -0.40 11.75
C LEU A 56 5.29 1.11 11.85
N ILE A 57 4.01 1.46 11.70
CA ILE A 57 3.54 2.85 11.76
C ILE A 57 3.73 3.43 13.16
N GLU A 58 3.34 2.67 14.18
CA GLU A 58 3.50 3.06 15.58
C GLU A 58 4.97 3.24 15.96
N TYR A 59 5.84 2.33 15.52
CA TYR A 59 7.27 2.47 15.76
C TYR A 59 7.81 3.76 15.15
N VAL A 60 7.49 4.08 13.88
CA VAL A 60 7.93 5.33 13.24
C VAL A 60 7.41 6.58 13.97
N ALA A 61 6.20 6.51 14.54
CA ALA A 61 5.59 7.62 15.28
C ALA A 61 6.13 7.77 16.72
N ASP A 62 6.81 6.76 17.28
CA ASP A 62 7.32 6.80 18.64
C ASP A 62 8.60 7.65 18.72
N ASP A 63 8.51 8.82 19.34
CA ASP A 63 9.64 9.73 19.57
C ASP A 63 10.69 9.16 20.55
N LYS A 64 10.37 8.07 21.26
CA LYS A 64 11.28 7.41 22.21
C LYS A 64 12.20 6.38 21.56
N ASN A 65 11.98 6.03 20.29
CA ASN A 65 12.85 5.09 19.60
C ASN A 65 14.21 5.72 19.22
N THR A 66 15.13 4.90 18.73
CA THR A 66 16.51 5.29 18.42
C THR A 66 16.72 5.74 16.98
N LEU A 67 15.66 6.04 16.21
CA LEU A 67 15.78 6.46 14.82
C LEU A 67 16.48 7.84 14.73
N PRO A 68 17.53 7.98 13.91
CA PRO A 68 18.07 9.29 13.56
C PRO A 68 17.00 10.16 12.92
N GLU A 69 17.02 11.47 13.20
CA GLU A 69 16.00 12.43 12.75
C GLU A 69 15.78 12.41 11.23
N ALA A 70 16.86 12.33 10.45
CA ALA A 70 16.80 12.24 8.99
C ALA A 70 16.08 10.95 8.52
N ALA A 71 16.35 9.82 9.17
CA ALA A 71 15.68 8.55 8.86
C ALA A 71 14.20 8.60 9.26
N ARG A 72 13.89 9.13 10.45
CA ARG A 72 12.51 9.33 10.91
C ARG A 72 11.71 10.16 9.91
N SER A 73 12.25 11.30 9.47
CA SER A 73 11.59 12.18 8.50
C SER A 73 11.25 11.46 7.19
N ALA A 74 12.19 10.65 6.67
CA ALA A 74 11.96 9.84 5.48
C ALA A 74 10.89 8.76 5.69
N LEU A 75 10.97 8.05 6.82
CA LEU A 75 10.02 6.97 7.16
C LEU A 75 8.61 7.50 7.41
N VAL A 76 8.46 8.71 7.96
CA VAL A 76 7.16 9.38 8.10
C VAL A 76 6.52 9.63 6.73
N MET A 77 7.27 10.13 5.75
CA MET A 77 6.75 10.30 4.37
C MET A 77 6.31 8.97 3.74
N MET A 78 7.02 7.87 4.04
CA MET A 78 6.62 6.53 3.59
C MET A 78 5.35 6.04 4.28
N VAL A 79 5.17 6.33 5.57
CA VAL A 79 3.93 6.04 6.32
C VAL A 79 2.75 6.83 5.76
N GLU A 80 2.95 8.10 5.41
CA GLU A 80 1.92 8.92 4.76
C GLU A 80 1.53 8.35 3.39
N THR A 81 2.53 7.95 2.59
CA THR A 81 2.31 7.28 1.30
C THR A 81 1.51 5.98 1.48
N LEU A 82 1.83 5.18 2.50
CA LEU A 82 1.10 3.96 2.82
C LEU A 82 -0.39 4.25 3.11
N ARG A 83 -0.68 5.25 3.95
CA ARG A 83 -2.06 5.63 4.29
C ARG A 83 -2.85 6.11 3.07
N ASP A 84 -2.26 6.95 2.23
CA ASP A 84 -2.90 7.42 1.00
C ASP A 84 -3.16 6.26 0.01
N LEU A 85 -2.24 5.31 -0.13
CA LEU A 85 -2.45 4.10 -0.92
C LEU A 85 -3.60 3.25 -0.37
N GLU A 86 -3.72 3.09 0.95
CA GLU A 86 -4.82 2.37 1.58
C GLU A 86 -6.17 3.01 1.27
N ASP A 87 -6.25 4.34 1.37
CA ASP A 87 -7.49 5.07 1.10
C ASP A 87 -7.87 5.03 -0.39
N ARG A 88 -6.89 5.12 -1.30
CA ARG A 88 -7.13 4.95 -2.75
C ARG A 88 -7.64 3.55 -3.08
N VAL A 89 -7.07 2.50 -2.47
CA VAL A 89 -7.54 1.12 -2.66
C VAL A 89 -8.98 0.97 -2.17
N LYS A 90 -9.32 1.47 -0.97
CA LYS A 90 -10.69 1.44 -0.45
C LYS A 90 -11.67 2.16 -1.38
N ARG A 91 -11.28 3.33 -1.93
CA ARG A 91 -12.12 4.05 -2.91
C ARG A 91 -12.42 3.20 -4.14
N LEU A 92 -11.41 2.51 -4.69
CA LEU A 92 -11.61 1.63 -5.85
C LEU A 92 -12.38 0.35 -5.51
N ASP A 93 -12.30 -0.15 -4.28
CA ASP A 93 -13.15 -1.26 -3.79
C ASP A 93 -14.63 -0.90 -3.90
N HIS A 94 -15.01 0.31 -3.48
CA HIS A 94 -16.40 0.78 -3.56
C HIS A 94 -16.90 1.00 -4.99
N VAL A 95 -16.01 1.39 -5.92
CA VAL A 95 -16.36 1.51 -7.35
C VAL A 95 -16.57 0.14 -7.98
N SER A 96 -15.78 -0.87 -7.58
CA SER A 96 -15.87 -2.23 -8.13
C SER A 96 -17.04 -3.05 -7.60
N THR A 97 -17.67 -2.64 -6.48
CA THR A 97 -18.84 -3.33 -5.89
C THR A 97 -20.20 -2.79 -6.36
N ALA A 98 -20.21 -1.77 -7.22
CA ALA A 98 -21.43 -1.08 -7.67
C ALA A 98 -22.02 -1.63 -8.99
N GLU A 99 -21.56 -2.79 -9.45
CA GLU A 99 -22.10 -3.52 -10.62
C GLU A 99 -22.88 -4.77 -10.19
#